data_AF-A0A7D5MRQ8-F1
#
_entry.id   AF-A0A7D5MRQ8-F1
#
_cell.length_a   1.000
_cell.length_b   1.000
_cell.length_c   1.000
_cell.angle_alpha   90.00
_cell.angle_beta   90.00
_cell.angle_gamma   90.00
#
_symmetry.space_group_name_H-M   'P 1'
#
loop_
_entity.id
_entity.type
_entity.pdbx_description
1 polymer ?
#
loop_
_entity_poly.entity_id
_entity_poly.type
_entity_poly.pdbx_seq_one_letter_code
_entity_poly.pdbx_strand_id
1 'polypeptide(L)'
;MMLKREGKKINHKKVFRIYQQLGLKVKKRGGRKRALGIRVIKDRGKGVNSRWSLDFVSDALANGKRIRMLTVVDDFTRICLGIIVDTSLSGIRVGRELDKMMDI
;
A
#
# COMPACT_ATOMS: atom_id res chain seq x y z
N MET A 1 27.53 -18.99 -8.52
CA MET A 1 28.28 -19.23 -7.26
C MET A 1 29.74 -18.87 -7.47
N MET A 2 30.28 -17.96 -6.66
CA MET A 2 31.66 -17.47 -6.74
C MET A 2 32.71 -18.60 -6.69
N LEU A 3 32.52 -19.58 -5.81
CA LEU A 3 33.38 -20.76 -5.69
C LEU A 3 33.39 -21.67 -6.94
N LYS A 4 32.28 -21.74 -7.69
CA LYS A 4 32.22 -22.50 -8.96
C LYS A 4 32.98 -21.78 -10.07
N ARG A 5 33.01 -20.45 -10.05
CA ARG A 5 33.79 -19.63 -11.01
C ARG A 5 35.29 -19.75 -10.76
N GLU A 6 35.70 -19.95 -9.51
CA GLU A 6 37.09 -20.25 -9.10
C GLU A 6 37.49 -21.73 -9.32
N GLY A 7 36.67 -22.54 -9.98
CA GLY A 7 36.97 -23.96 -10.24
C GLY A 7 36.93 -24.88 -9.02
N LYS A 8 36.53 -24.38 -7.83
CA LYS A 8 36.48 -25.19 -6.60
C LYS A 8 35.27 -26.12 -6.61
N LYS A 9 35.52 -27.44 -6.73
CA LYS A 9 34.50 -28.49 -6.61
C LYS A 9 34.25 -28.84 -5.13
N ILE A 10 33.42 -28.03 -4.46
CA ILE A 10 33.03 -28.25 -3.05
C ILE A 10 31.54 -28.59 -2.96
N ASN A 11 31.19 -29.57 -2.12
CA ASN A 11 29.79 -29.90 -1.81
C ASN A 11 29.08 -28.68 -1.18
N HIS A 12 27.95 -28.27 -1.76
CA HIS A 12 27.15 -27.14 -1.31
C HIS A 12 26.72 -27.27 0.17
N LYS A 13 26.51 -28.50 0.68
CA LYS A 13 26.18 -28.75 2.09
C LYS A 13 27.29 -28.30 3.04
N LYS A 14 28.56 -28.53 2.66
CA LYS A 14 29.74 -28.12 3.45
C LYS A 14 29.86 -26.61 3.50
N VAL A 15 29.67 -25.93 2.37
CA VAL A 15 29.68 -24.46 2.28
C VAL A 15 28.58 -23.87 3.16
N PHE A 16 27.36 -24.39 3.05
CA PHE A 16 26.23 -23.93 3.87
C PHE A 16 26.49 -24.13 5.37
N ARG A 17 27.04 -25.28 5.78
CA ARG A 17 27.38 -25.55 7.19
C ARG A 17 28.41 -24.56 7.74
N ILE A 18 29.49 -24.31 6.99
CA ILE A 18 30.53 -23.34 7.39
C ILE A 18 29.94 -21.92 7.47
N TYR A 19 29.14 -21.53 6.48
CA TYR A 19 28.48 -20.22 6.45
C TYR A 19 27.56 -19.99 7.66
N GLN A 20 26.88 -21.06 8.11
CA GLN A 20 26.08 -21.07 9.33
C GLN A 20 26.92 -20.98 10.60
N GLN A 21 27.97 -21.81 10.72
CA GLN A 21 28.84 -21.84 11.90
C GLN A 21 29.60 -20.52 12.10
N LEU A 22 29.99 -19.87 11.00
CA LEU A 22 30.68 -18.58 11.03
C LEU A 22 29.73 -17.38 11.15
N GLY A 23 28.41 -17.60 11.24
CA GLY A 23 27.44 -16.52 11.38
C GLY A 23 27.40 -15.55 10.20
N LEU A 24 27.85 -15.96 9.01
CA LEU A 24 28.01 -15.09 7.83
C LEU A 24 26.68 -14.72 7.15
N LYS A 25 25.55 -15.14 7.71
CA LYS A 25 24.22 -14.77 7.22
C LYS A 25 24.04 -13.26 7.27
N VAL A 26 23.84 -12.66 6.10
CA VAL A 26 23.39 -11.27 5.97
C VAL A 26 22.06 -11.13 6.71
N LYS A 27 22.05 -10.29 7.75
CA LYS A 27 20.82 -9.96 8.47
C LYS A 27 19.87 -9.27 7.48
N LYS A 28 18.67 -9.83 7.29
CA LYS A 28 17.62 -9.13 6.56
C LYS A 28 17.31 -7.85 7.33
N ARG A 29 17.34 -6.69 6.64
CA ARG A 29 16.82 -5.45 7.24
C ARG A 29 15.39 -5.72 7.69
N GLY A 30 15.12 -5.52 8.97
CA GLY A 30 13.77 -5.67 9.52
C GLY A 30 12.81 -4.79 8.72
N GLY A 31 11.63 -5.32 8.40
CA GLY A 31 10.59 -4.53 7.74
C GLY A 31 10.28 -3.26 8.53
N ARG A 32 9.81 -2.22 7.85
CA ARG A 32 9.42 -0.95 8.48
C ARG A 32 8.43 -1.23 9.61
N LYS A 33 8.81 -0.93 10.86
CA LYS A 33 7.90 -1.00 12.00
C LYS A 33 6.77 0.00 11.75
N ARG A 34 5.58 -0.48 11.40
CA ARG A 34 4.36 0.34 11.40
C ARG A 34 3.82 0.30 12.83
N ALA A 35 3.42 1.46 13.35
CA ALA A 35 2.70 1.49 14.62
C ALA A 35 1.44 0.63 14.48
N LEU A 36 1.39 -0.46 15.24
CA LEU A 36 0.17 -1.25 15.45
C LEU A 36 -0.67 -0.43 16.44
N GLY A 37 -1.20 0.69 16.00
CA GLY A 37 -2.09 1.51 16.82
C GLY A 37 -3.30 0.67 17.27
N ILE A 38 -3.90 1.02 18.40
CA ILE A 38 -5.18 0.47 18.83
C ILE A 38 -6.18 0.74 17.71
N ARG A 39 -6.85 -0.31 17.21
CA ARG A 39 -7.89 -0.16 16.19
C ARG A 39 -9.08 0.55 16.84
N VAL A 40 -9.16 1.87 16.66
CA VAL A 40 -10.31 2.65 17.09
C VAL A 40 -11.50 2.26 16.20
N ILE A 41 -12.60 1.85 16.84
CA ILE A 41 -13.87 1.65 16.15
C ILE A 41 -14.34 3.02 15.67
N LYS A 42 -14.44 3.20 14.35
CA LYS A 42 -14.94 4.44 13.76
C LYS A 42 -16.46 4.44 13.85
N ASP A 43 -17.03 5.51 14.41
CA ASP A 43 -18.46 5.78 14.35
C ASP A 43 -18.90 5.89 12.88
N ARG A 44 -20.03 5.26 12.53
CA ARG A 44 -20.58 5.21 11.16
C ARG A 44 -21.43 6.44 10.83
N GLY A 45 -21.62 7.36 11.78
CA GLY A 45 -22.53 8.47 11.62
C GLY A 45 -23.98 8.06 11.93
N LYS A 46 -24.82 9.07 12.22
CA LYS A 46 -26.19 8.86 12.72
C LYS A 46 -27.25 8.86 11.62
N GLY A 47 -26.85 9.05 10.36
CA GLY A 47 -27.76 9.08 9.22
C GLY A 47 -27.03 9.17 7.87
N VAL A 48 -27.81 9.12 6.80
CA VAL A 48 -27.32 9.25 5.41
C VAL A 48 -26.59 10.58 5.25
N ASN A 49 -25.45 10.59 4.56
CA ASN A 49 -24.62 11.77 4.32
C ASN A 49 -24.13 12.50 5.58
N SER A 50 -24.25 11.88 6.76
CA SER A 50 -23.71 12.46 8.00
C SER A 50 -22.20 12.32 8.11
N ARG A 51 -21.62 11.34 7.40
CA ARG A 51 -20.18 11.05 7.42
C ARG A 51 -19.75 10.30 6.16
N TRP A 52 -18.70 10.80 5.51
CA TRP A 52 -18.07 10.13 4.39
C TRP A 52 -16.68 9.60 4.76
N SER A 53 -16.37 8.39 4.29
CA SER A 53 -15.01 7.86 4.26
C SER A 53 -14.41 8.08 2.89
N LEU A 54 -13.17 8.57 2.87
CA LEU A 54 -12.40 8.81 1.66
C LEU A 54 -11.14 7.94 1.68
N ASP A 55 -10.79 7.36 0.53
CA ASP A 55 -9.53 6.64 0.36
C ASP A 55 -8.89 6.92 -1.00
N PHE A 56 -7.57 6.76 -1.07
CA PHE A 56 -6.80 6.92 -2.30
C PHE A 56 -6.20 5.59 -2.74
N VAL A 57 -6.62 5.15 -3.93
CA VAL A 57 -6.05 3.96 -4.59
C VAL A 57 -5.10 4.42 -5.68
N SER A 58 -3.93 3.80 -5.77
CA SER A 58 -2.98 4.03 -6.85
C SER A 58 -2.81 2.75 -7.66
N ASP A 59 -2.83 2.90 -8.97
CA ASP A 59 -2.61 1.79 -9.91
C ASP A 59 -1.79 2.27 -11.13
N ALA A 60 -1.46 1.36 -12.03
CA ALA A 60 -0.81 1.63 -13.30
C ALA A 60 -1.53 0.92 -14.45
N LEU A 61 -1.73 1.64 -15.55
CA LEU A 61 -2.24 1.08 -16.79
C LEU A 61 -1.20 0.15 -17.43
N ALA A 62 -1.63 -0.66 -18.41
CA ALA A 62 -0.74 -1.58 -19.13
C ALA A 62 0.46 -0.89 -19.81
N ASN A 63 0.32 0.40 -20.15
CA ASN A 63 1.41 1.22 -20.71
C ASN A 63 2.33 1.86 -19.64
N GLY A 64 2.19 1.48 -18.36
CA GLY A 64 2.99 1.99 -17.25
C GLY A 64 2.57 3.37 -16.73
N LYS A 65 1.55 4.02 -17.34
CA LYS A 65 1.05 5.31 -16.86
C LYS A 65 0.34 5.11 -15.52
N ARG A 66 0.78 5.85 -14.51
CA ARG A 66 0.19 5.79 -13.17
C ARG A 66 -1.15 6.52 -13.14
N ILE A 67 -2.10 5.93 -12.42
CA ILE A 67 -3.39 6.52 -12.11
C ILE A 67 -3.60 6.55 -10.60
N ARG A 68 -4.43 7.49 -10.17
CA ARG A 68 -4.89 7.67 -8.81
C ARG A 68 -6.40 7.81 -8.81
N MET A 69 -7.02 7.19 -7.82
CA MET A 69 -8.46 7.14 -7.67
C MET A 69 -8.81 7.60 -6.27
N LEU A 70 -9.66 8.61 -6.15
CA LEU A 70 -10.30 8.98 -4.89
C LEU A 70 -11.64 8.27 -4.81
N THR A 71 -11.78 7.38 -3.84
CA THR A 71 -13.05 6.69 -3.56
C THR A 71 -13.76 7.40 -2.41
N VAL A 72 -15.03 7.71 -2.60
CA VAL A 72 -15.86 8.38 -1.59
C VAL A 72 -17.05 7.48 -1.28
N VAL A 73 -17.20 7.12 0.00
CA VAL A 73 -18.22 6.19 0.48
C VAL A 73 -18.96 6.81 1.66
N ASP A 74 -20.29 6.73 1.64
CA ASP A 74 -21.09 7.09 2.79
C ASP A 74 -21.00 6.01 3.88
N ASP A 75 -20.61 6.40 5.10
CA ASP A 75 -20.33 5.44 6.17
C ASP A 75 -21.60 4.75 6.70
N PHE A 76 -22.76 5.42 6.59
CA PHE A 76 -24.05 4.93 7.06
C PHE A 76 -24.66 3.91 6.08
N THR A 77 -24.86 4.30 4.82
CA THR A 77 -25.45 3.46 3.78
C THR A 77 -24.48 2.46 3.16
N ARG A 78 -23.16 2.68 3.31
CA ARG A 78 -22.08 1.91 2.67
C ARG A 78 -22.10 1.98 1.14
N ILE A 79 -22.79 2.97 0.57
CA ILE A 79 -22.87 3.20 -0.87
C ILE A 79 -21.67 4.05 -1.31
N CYS A 80 -21.14 3.72 -2.49
CA CYS A 80 -20.12 4.53 -3.15
C CYS A 80 -20.78 5.77 -3.75
N LEU A 81 -20.45 6.95 -3.23
CA LEU A 81 -20.93 8.24 -3.73
C LEU A 81 -20.24 8.64 -5.03
N GLY A 82 -18.97 8.27 -5.17
CA GLY A 82 -18.24 8.49 -6.41
C GLY A 82 -16.80 8.00 -6.38
N ILE A 83 -16.26 7.84 -7.59
CA ILE A 83 -14.86 7.49 -7.81
C ILE A 83 -14.28 8.51 -8.80
N ILE A 84 -13.34 9.33 -8.32
CA ILE A 84 -12.65 10.31 -9.16
C ILE A 84 -11.34 9.68 -9.60
N VAL A 85 -11.17 9.48 -10.91
CA VAL A 85 -9.97 8.89 -11.49
C VAL A 85 -9.18 9.95 -12.24
N ASP A 86 -7.89 10.07 -11.95
CA ASP A 86 -6.98 10.95 -12.67
C ASP A 86 -5.53 10.41 -12.61
N THR A 87 -4.67 10.94 -13.46
CA THR A 87 -3.22 10.71 -13.41
C THR A 87 -2.57 11.41 -12.21
N SER A 88 -3.15 12.51 -11.75
CA SER A 88 -2.77 13.21 -10.52
C SER A 88 -3.98 13.82 -9.84
N LEU A 89 -4.06 13.72 -8.51
CA LEU A 89 -5.12 14.32 -7.70
C LEU A 89 -4.50 15.32 -6.72
N SER A 90 -4.45 16.59 -7.12
CA SER A 90 -4.02 17.69 -6.25
C SER A 90 -5.11 18.00 -5.21
N GLY A 91 -4.75 18.62 -4.09
CA GLY A 91 -5.72 19.03 -3.06
C GLY A 91 -6.83 19.93 -3.61
N ILE A 92 -6.48 20.84 -4.54
CA ILE A 92 -7.44 21.72 -5.23
C ILE A 92 -8.42 20.90 -6.08
N ARG A 93 -7.92 19.89 -6.81
CA ARG A 93 -8.76 19.01 -7.62
C ARG A 93 -9.71 18.20 -6.73
N VAL A 94 -9.21 17.67 -5.62
CA VAL A 94 -10.01 16.92 -4.63
C VAL A 94 -11.11 17.81 -4.05
N GLY A 95 -10.77 19.00 -3.56
CA GLY A 95 -11.75 19.94 -2.98
C GLY A 95 -12.89 20.23 -3.95
N ARG A 96 -12.56 20.59 -5.19
CA ARG A 96 -13.56 20.86 -6.24
C ARG A 96 -14.51 19.68 -6.49
N GLU A 97 -14.00 18.45 -6.49
CA GLU A 97 -14.85 17.29 -6.73
C GLU A 97 -15.71 16.94 -5.50
N LEU A 98 -15.22 17.22 -4.29
CA LEU A 98 -16.02 17.06 -3.07
C LEU A 98 -17.12 18.13 -2.98
N ASP A 99 -16.84 19.38 -3.34
CA ASP A 99 -17.84 20.46 -3.38
C ASP A 99 -19.01 20.06 -4.30
N LYS A 100 -18.70 19.57 -5.50
CA LYS A 100 -19.72 19.07 -6.45
C LYS A 100 -20.56 17.92 -5.90
N MET A 101 -19.99 17.07 -5.04
CA MET A 101 -20.73 15.96 -4.43
C MET A 101 -21.63 16.41 -3.29
N MET A 102 -21.30 17.53 -2.63
CA MET A 102 -22.14 18.12 -1.59
C MET A 102 -23.38 18.82 -2.14
N ASP A 103 -23.33 19.25 -3.41
CA ASP A 103 -24.44 19.91 -4.10
C ASP A 103 -25.48 18.92 -4.70
N ILE A 104 -25.32 17.61 -4.50
CA ILE A 104 -26.20 16.53 -4.98
C ILE A 104 -27.06 15.99 -3.84
#